data_AF-A0A1G3GZB5-F1
#
_entry.id   AF-A0A1G3GZB5-F1
#
_cell.length_a   1.000
_cell.length_b   1.000
_cell.length_c   1.000
_cell.angle_alpha   90.00
_cell.angle_beta   90.00
_cell.angle_gamma   90.00
#
_symmetry.space_group_name_H-M   'P 1'
#
loop_
_entity.id
_entity.type
_entity.pdbx_description
1 polymer ?
#
loop_
_entity_poly.entity_id
_entity_poly.type
_entity_poly.pdbx_seq_one_letter_code
_entity_poly.pdbx_strand_id
1 'polypeptide(L)'
;MTIVRFGLLILATAVALVAHGAAPQPAVGDFSQIVGSRTGKLTVWRYADNPSIFVFDFPGLAYQGRSFNRITQFTEQQITEPYPRVLNEQEMAARLAAARRSESDFAFGHDVMVHELVQFFNFAQRDKIPLNQEELVIRDFLTAQGMMREWRGFWQAVQPNNVILSIPQTQEKSAGEPLINSTARYAILLHEMAHGEYYTNPYYTQYCQRFWAESLSDAQREAFKTFLGKYNYAIGLDALLINETQAYLMFTPDPASFSARKLGVADEELEAMRDAFRKGKPPTKLPLRWNIGE
;
A
#
# COMPACT_ATOMS: atom_id res chain seq x y z
N MET A 1 -27.12 23.06 67.04
CA MET A 1 -25.91 22.58 66.32
C MET A 1 -26.36 21.59 65.28
N THR A 2 -26.44 22.03 64.03
CA THR A 2 -26.95 21.24 62.90
C THR A 2 -25.76 20.84 62.04
N ILE A 3 -25.41 19.56 62.01
CA ILE A 3 -24.30 19.05 61.20
C ILE A 3 -24.85 18.73 59.81
N VAL A 4 -24.46 19.54 58.83
CA VAL A 4 -24.71 19.28 57.41
C VAL A 4 -23.67 18.27 56.92
N ARG A 5 -24.12 17.08 56.49
CA ARG A 5 -23.28 16.09 55.80
C ARG A 5 -23.17 16.46 54.32
N PHE A 6 -21.99 16.84 53.87
CA PHE A 6 -21.65 16.88 52.44
C PHE A 6 -21.40 15.45 51.95
N GLY A 7 -22.32 14.94 51.12
CA GLY A 7 -22.11 13.72 50.34
C GLY A 7 -21.30 14.05 49.09
N LEU A 8 -20.09 13.50 48.98
CA LEU A 8 -19.27 13.57 47.77
C LEU A 8 -19.84 12.57 46.75
N LEU A 9 -20.45 13.06 45.67
CA LEU A 9 -20.87 12.24 44.53
C LEU A 9 -19.63 12.01 43.65
N ILE A 10 -19.03 10.82 43.71
CA ILE A 10 -18.00 10.39 42.76
C ILE A 10 -18.74 9.84 41.53
N LEU A 11 -18.82 10.63 40.47
CA LEU A 11 -19.21 10.11 39.15
C LEU A 11 -18.05 9.26 38.64
N ALA A 12 -18.20 7.93 38.72
CA ALA A 12 -17.35 7.00 38.00
C ALA A 12 -17.77 7.00 36.53
N THR A 13 -17.07 7.74 35.68
CA THR A 13 -17.15 7.61 34.22
C THR A 13 -16.55 6.27 33.84
N ALA A 14 -17.40 5.27 33.57
CA ALA A 14 -16.99 4.03 32.95
C ALA A 14 -16.52 4.31 31.52
N VAL A 15 -15.21 4.37 31.30
CA VAL A 15 -14.63 4.30 29.97
C VAL A 15 -14.84 2.87 29.49
N ALA A 16 -15.76 2.68 28.55
CA ALA A 16 -15.90 1.40 27.86
C ALA A 16 -14.61 1.17 27.05
N LEU A 17 -13.74 0.28 27.54
CA LEU A 17 -12.72 -0.32 26.68
C LEU A 17 -13.46 -1.16 25.65
N VAL A 18 -13.56 -0.65 24.42
CA VAL A 18 -13.90 -1.48 23.27
C VAL A 18 -12.76 -2.50 23.15
N ALA A 19 -13.08 -3.76 23.43
CA ALA A 19 -12.17 -4.87 23.18
C ALA A 19 -11.97 -4.95 21.66
N HIS A 20 -10.82 -4.49 21.19
CA HIS A 20 -10.40 -4.72 19.82
C HIS A 20 -10.29 -6.24 19.63
N GLY A 21 -10.81 -6.76 18.51
CA GLY A 21 -10.63 -8.16 18.16
C GLY A 21 -9.14 -8.52 18.14
N ALA A 22 -8.79 -9.77 18.45
CA ALA A 22 -7.39 -10.20 18.43
C ALA A 22 -6.76 -9.87 17.06
N ALA A 23 -5.57 -9.26 17.07
CA ALA A 23 -4.84 -8.92 15.86
C ALA A 23 -4.67 -10.16 14.96
N PRO A 24 -4.83 -10.03 13.63
CA PRO A 24 -4.74 -11.15 12.72
C PRO A 24 -3.38 -11.83 12.83
N GLN A 25 -3.37 -13.16 12.88
CA GLN A 25 -2.13 -13.93 12.86
C GLN A 25 -1.75 -14.25 11.41
N PRO A 26 -0.51 -13.98 11.00
CA PRO A 26 -0.11 -14.22 9.62
C PRO A 26 0.03 -15.72 9.33
N ALA A 27 -0.57 -16.17 8.22
CA ALA A 27 -0.31 -17.49 7.66
C ALA A 27 0.92 -17.44 6.75
N VAL A 28 1.70 -18.52 6.64
CA VAL A 28 2.78 -18.60 5.64
C VAL A 28 2.18 -19.01 4.30
N GLY A 29 2.55 -18.32 3.22
CA GLY A 29 2.06 -18.66 1.88
C GLY A 29 2.99 -18.20 0.75
N ASP A 30 3.04 -18.97 -0.34
CA ASP A 30 3.69 -18.58 -1.60
C ASP A 30 2.74 -17.80 -2.53
N PHE A 31 3.24 -17.38 -3.69
CA PHE A 31 2.48 -16.56 -4.64
C PHE A 31 1.20 -17.27 -5.12
N SER A 32 1.29 -18.57 -5.40
CA SER A 32 0.17 -19.37 -5.93
C SER A 32 -0.91 -19.56 -4.87
N GLN A 33 -0.50 -19.77 -3.61
CA GLN A 33 -1.41 -19.88 -2.48
C GLN A 33 -2.14 -18.55 -2.21
N ILE A 34 -1.42 -17.42 -2.26
CA ILE A 34 -2.01 -16.10 -2.03
C ILE A 34 -2.97 -15.75 -3.17
N VAL A 35 -2.55 -15.86 -4.44
CA VAL A 35 -3.42 -15.49 -5.58
C VAL A 35 -4.69 -16.35 -5.64
N GLY A 36 -4.59 -17.64 -5.28
CA GLY A 36 -5.72 -18.57 -5.26
C GLY A 36 -6.63 -18.46 -4.03
N SER A 37 -6.26 -17.68 -3.03
CA SER A 37 -7.04 -17.50 -1.79
C SER A 37 -8.31 -16.67 -2.02
N ARG A 38 -9.43 -17.14 -1.44
CA ARG A 38 -10.66 -16.37 -1.26
C ARG A 38 -11.38 -16.84 0.01
N THR A 39 -11.20 -16.11 1.10
CA THR A 39 -11.72 -16.48 2.43
C THR A 39 -12.95 -15.67 2.84
N GLY A 40 -13.25 -14.57 2.14
CA GLY A 40 -14.34 -13.66 2.49
C GLY A 40 -14.08 -12.82 3.76
N LYS A 41 -12.86 -12.85 4.28
CA LYS A 41 -12.41 -12.05 5.43
C LYS A 41 -10.96 -11.60 5.23
N LEU A 42 -10.52 -10.58 5.99
CA LEU A 42 -9.11 -10.18 5.97
C LEU A 42 -8.24 -11.36 6.38
N THR A 43 -7.28 -11.70 5.52
CA THR A 43 -6.25 -12.71 5.78
C THR A 43 -4.90 -12.03 5.64
N VAL A 44 -3.98 -12.26 6.58
CA VAL A 44 -2.61 -11.74 6.45
C VAL A 44 -1.69 -12.90 6.13
N TRP A 45 -0.88 -12.74 5.09
CA TRP A 45 0.11 -13.70 4.67
C TRP A 45 1.50 -13.18 4.98
N ARG A 46 2.39 -14.05 5.45
CA ARG A 46 3.83 -13.85 5.45
C ARG A 46 4.39 -14.60 4.25
N TYR A 47 5.00 -13.87 3.33
CA TYR A 47 5.41 -14.45 2.05
C TYR A 47 6.54 -15.47 2.24
N ALA A 48 6.37 -16.66 1.68
CA ALA A 48 7.24 -17.80 1.95
C ALA A 48 8.68 -17.60 1.43
N ASP A 49 8.83 -17.06 0.22
CA ASP A 49 10.17 -16.88 -0.38
C ASP A 49 10.93 -15.67 0.18
N ASN A 50 10.21 -14.73 0.80
CA ASN A 50 10.77 -13.53 1.41
C ASN A 50 9.97 -13.14 2.67
N PRO A 51 10.39 -13.63 3.85
CA PRO A 51 9.66 -13.44 5.11
C PRO A 51 9.62 -12.00 5.64
N SER A 52 10.23 -11.03 4.94
CA SER A 52 10.13 -9.58 5.23
C SER A 52 8.91 -8.93 4.56
N ILE A 53 8.20 -9.66 3.68
CA ILE A 53 6.99 -9.20 2.99
C ILE A 53 5.76 -9.81 3.66
N PHE A 54 4.79 -8.95 3.98
CA PHE A 54 3.49 -9.34 4.49
C PHE A 54 2.41 -8.84 3.54
N VAL A 55 1.44 -9.69 3.20
CA VAL A 55 0.34 -9.36 2.29
C VAL A 55 -0.98 -9.38 3.04
N PHE A 56 -1.64 -8.23 3.12
CA PHE A 56 -3.00 -8.08 3.64
C PHE A 56 -3.98 -8.36 2.49
N ASP A 57 -4.64 -9.51 2.57
CA ASP A 57 -5.57 -10.03 1.57
C ASP A 57 -7.02 -9.72 1.98
N PHE A 58 -7.54 -8.61 1.49
CA PHE A 58 -8.82 -8.02 1.87
C PHE A 58 -10.00 -8.70 1.17
N PRO A 59 -11.16 -8.87 1.84
CA PRO A 59 -12.34 -9.45 1.20
C PRO A 59 -12.94 -8.58 0.09
N GLY A 60 -12.61 -7.29 0.08
CA GLY A 60 -13.02 -6.36 -0.98
C GLY A 60 -12.37 -4.99 -0.85
N LEU A 61 -12.48 -4.20 -1.92
CA LEU A 61 -11.78 -2.93 -2.08
C LEU A 61 -12.23 -1.83 -1.12
N ALA A 62 -13.48 -1.77 -0.68
CA ALA A 62 -13.88 -0.73 0.26
C ALA A 62 -13.21 -0.92 1.64
N TYR A 63 -13.04 -2.17 2.09
CA TYR A 63 -12.31 -2.44 3.33
C TYR A 63 -10.83 -2.08 3.16
N GLN A 64 -10.19 -2.50 2.06
CA GLN A 64 -8.82 -2.11 1.76
C GLN A 64 -8.65 -0.58 1.74
N GLY A 65 -9.57 0.13 1.09
CA GLY A 65 -9.53 1.59 0.98
C GLY A 65 -9.62 2.30 2.32
N ARG A 66 -10.53 1.88 3.22
CA ARG A 66 -10.60 2.44 4.58
C ARG A 66 -9.35 2.15 5.41
N SER A 67 -8.66 1.04 5.11
CA SER A 67 -7.40 0.66 5.75
C SER A 67 -6.20 1.47 5.25
N PHE A 68 -6.05 1.69 3.94
CA PHE A 68 -4.79 2.16 3.35
C PHE A 68 -4.86 3.50 2.62
N ASN A 69 -6.03 4.02 2.24
CA ASN A 69 -6.08 5.24 1.40
C ASN A 69 -5.45 6.47 2.06
N ARG A 70 -5.63 6.64 3.38
CA ARG A 70 -4.98 7.75 4.13
C ARG A 70 -3.48 7.54 4.29
N ILE A 71 -3.03 6.29 4.38
CA ILE A 71 -1.60 5.94 4.42
C ILE A 71 -0.96 6.26 3.07
N THR A 72 -1.50 5.76 1.96
CA THR A 72 -1.00 6.06 0.61
C THR A 72 -1.05 7.54 0.29
N GLN A 73 -2.10 8.25 0.71
CA GLN A 73 -2.15 9.70 0.56
C GLN A 73 -1.00 10.39 1.30
N PHE A 74 -0.61 9.88 2.47
CA PHE A 74 0.48 10.42 3.28
C PHE A 74 1.87 10.06 2.75
N THR A 75 2.06 8.86 2.20
CA THR A 75 3.37 8.32 1.79
C THR A 75 3.73 8.60 0.33
N GLU A 76 2.78 8.48 -0.58
CA GLU A 76 3.07 8.41 -2.03
C GLU A 76 2.55 9.62 -2.81
N GLN A 77 1.49 10.27 -2.33
CA GLN A 77 0.82 11.30 -3.12
C GLN A 77 1.42 12.70 -2.95
N GLN A 78 1.26 13.51 -4.01
CA GLN A 78 1.59 14.93 -3.95
C GLN A 78 0.77 15.60 -2.84
N ILE A 79 1.49 16.22 -1.91
CA ILE A 79 0.91 17.12 -0.91
C ILE A 79 1.24 18.57 -1.29
N THR A 80 0.24 19.44 -1.20
CA THR A 80 0.42 20.89 -1.30
C THR A 80 0.71 21.53 0.05
N GLU A 81 0.67 20.72 1.12
CA GLU A 81 0.85 21.17 2.49
C GLU A 81 2.33 21.51 2.76
N PRO A 82 2.61 22.55 3.55
CA PRO A 82 3.99 22.97 3.83
C PRO A 82 4.76 21.98 4.72
N TYR A 83 4.07 21.03 5.35
CA TYR A 83 4.66 19.97 6.15
C TYR A 83 3.85 18.67 6.00
N PRO A 84 4.47 17.49 6.21
CA PRO A 84 3.75 16.22 6.19
C PRO A 84 2.66 16.20 7.28
N ARG A 85 1.46 15.80 6.87
CA ARG A 85 0.26 15.79 7.69
C ARG A 85 -0.62 14.64 7.26
N VAL A 86 -1.17 13.92 8.23
CA VAL A 86 -2.21 12.93 7.98
C VAL A 86 -3.53 13.68 7.78
N LEU A 87 -4.30 13.36 6.74
CA LEU A 87 -5.67 13.88 6.59
C LEU A 87 -6.59 13.20 7.61
N ASN A 88 -7.61 13.89 8.11
CA ASN A 88 -8.72 13.24 8.81
C ASN A 88 -9.73 12.63 7.80
N GLU A 89 -10.73 11.89 8.29
CA GLU A 89 -11.72 11.21 7.42
C GLU A 89 -12.50 12.17 6.52
N GLN A 90 -12.89 13.34 7.03
CA GLN A 90 -13.65 14.34 6.26
C GLN A 90 -12.80 14.94 5.14
N GLU A 91 -11.54 15.24 5.44
CA GLU A 91 -10.58 15.77 4.46
C GLU A 91 -10.25 14.74 3.39
N MET A 92 -10.07 13.47 3.78
CA MET A 92 -9.86 12.38 2.83
C MET A 92 -11.09 12.20 1.93
N ALA A 93 -12.29 12.18 2.49
CA ALA A 93 -13.53 12.09 1.71
C ALA A 93 -13.70 13.26 0.73
N ALA A 94 -13.40 14.49 1.17
CA ALA A 94 -13.42 15.67 0.30
C ALA A 94 -12.39 15.54 -0.84
N ARG A 95 -11.21 14.98 -0.56
CA ARG A 95 -10.18 14.76 -1.57
C ARG A 95 -10.59 13.69 -2.59
N LEU A 96 -11.16 12.57 -2.15
CA LEU A 96 -11.71 11.54 -3.05
C LEU A 96 -12.78 12.13 -3.95
N ALA A 97 -13.73 12.89 -3.39
CA ALA A 97 -14.78 13.55 -4.16
C ALA A 97 -14.22 14.53 -5.20
N ALA A 98 -13.22 15.34 -4.84
CA ALA A 98 -12.56 16.27 -5.75
C ALA A 98 -11.84 15.56 -6.90
N ALA A 99 -11.25 14.39 -6.64
CA ALA A 99 -10.62 13.54 -7.64
C ALA A 99 -11.61 12.70 -8.45
N ARG A 100 -12.92 12.76 -8.14
CA ARG A 100 -13.96 11.87 -8.67
C ARG A 100 -13.61 10.38 -8.48
N ARG A 101 -13.05 10.09 -7.31
CA ARG A 101 -12.70 8.76 -6.83
C ARG A 101 -13.61 8.37 -5.66
N SER A 102 -13.65 7.09 -5.36
CA SER A 102 -14.28 6.50 -4.19
C SER A 102 -13.25 5.80 -3.32
N GLU A 103 -13.66 5.33 -2.14
CA GLU A 103 -12.79 4.51 -1.29
C GLU A 103 -12.29 3.26 -2.01
N SER A 104 -13.05 2.72 -2.97
CA SER A 104 -12.77 1.45 -3.65
C SER A 104 -11.97 1.57 -4.96
N ASP A 105 -11.79 2.79 -5.49
CA ASP A 105 -11.15 3.02 -6.79
C ASP A 105 -9.98 4.02 -6.72
N PHE A 106 -9.60 4.41 -5.51
CA PHE A 106 -8.44 5.27 -5.25
C PHE A 106 -7.14 4.55 -5.64
N ALA A 107 -6.96 3.32 -5.14
CA ALA A 107 -5.91 2.39 -5.55
C ALA A 107 -6.43 0.95 -5.40
N PHE A 108 -5.92 0.06 -6.25
CA PHE A 108 -6.32 -1.36 -6.26
C PHE A 108 -5.41 -2.24 -5.42
N GLY A 109 -4.19 -1.80 -5.16
CA GLY A 109 -3.26 -2.36 -4.19
C GLY A 109 -2.45 -1.22 -3.55
N HIS A 110 -1.71 -1.54 -2.51
CA HIS A 110 -0.87 -0.58 -1.80
C HIS A 110 0.37 -1.28 -1.25
N ASP A 111 1.50 -0.59 -1.30
CA ASP A 111 2.76 -0.96 -0.67
C ASP A 111 3.19 0.09 0.36
N VAL A 112 3.66 -0.38 1.52
CA VAL A 112 4.16 0.52 2.56
C VAL A 112 5.19 -0.18 3.45
N MET A 113 6.29 0.49 3.78
CA MET A 113 7.26 -0.01 4.74
C MET A 113 6.80 0.25 6.18
N VAL A 114 7.20 -0.62 7.11
CA VAL A 114 6.85 -0.46 8.54
C VAL A 114 7.28 0.89 9.10
N HIS A 115 8.42 1.44 8.68
CA HIS A 115 8.83 2.78 9.15
C HIS A 115 7.90 3.90 8.68
N GLU A 116 7.27 3.76 7.52
CA GLU A 116 6.32 4.74 6.97
C GLU A 116 4.98 4.66 7.72
N LEU A 117 4.52 3.45 8.07
CA LEU A 117 3.37 3.25 8.96
C LEU A 117 3.63 3.87 10.35
N VAL A 118 4.82 3.68 10.89
CA VAL A 118 5.23 4.31 12.16
C VAL A 118 5.22 5.83 12.07
N GLN A 119 5.68 6.40 10.95
CA GLN A 119 5.56 7.84 10.70
C GLN A 119 4.09 8.24 10.69
N PHE A 120 3.25 7.59 9.88
CA PHE A 120 1.81 7.86 9.81
C PHE A 120 1.15 7.89 11.20
N PHE A 121 1.38 6.87 12.05
CA PHE A 121 0.82 6.84 13.40
C PHE A 121 1.35 7.95 14.31
N ASN A 122 2.64 8.27 14.23
CA ASN A 122 3.23 9.37 15.00
C ASN A 122 2.68 10.74 14.56
N PHE A 123 2.49 10.96 13.26
CA PHE A 123 1.90 12.19 12.74
C PHE A 123 0.43 12.32 13.13
N ALA A 124 -0.36 11.24 13.00
CA ALA A 124 -1.74 11.20 13.48
C ALA A 124 -1.83 11.51 14.98
N GLN A 125 -0.96 10.91 15.80
CA GLN A 125 -0.93 11.16 17.24
C GLN A 125 -0.52 12.61 17.57
N ARG A 126 0.53 13.13 16.94
CA ARG A 126 1.01 14.52 17.11
C ARG A 126 -0.12 15.51 16.84
N ASP A 127 -0.84 15.29 15.75
CA ASP A 127 -1.89 16.19 15.25
C ASP A 127 -3.27 15.88 15.87
N LYS A 128 -3.34 14.91 16.79
CA LYS A 128 -4.56 14.45 17.47
C LYS A 128 -5.66 14.01 16.50
N ILE A 129 -5.25 13.42 15.39
CA ILE A 129 -6.15 12.86 14.39
C ILE A 129 -6.46 11.41 14.80
N PRO A 130 -7.73 11.07 15.05
CA PRO A 130 -8.09 9.71 15.43
C PRO A 130 -7.80 8.74 14.28
N LEU A 131 -7.34 7.54 14.64
CA LEU A 131 -7.30 6.41 13.72
C LEU A 131 -8.70 5.81 13.60
N ASN A 132 -9.07 5.38 12.40
CA ASN A 132 -10.30 4.61 12.21
C ASN A 132 -10.10 3.15 12.65
N GLN A 133 -11.17 2.35 12.66
CA GLN A 133 -11.09 0.96 13.15
C GLN A 133 -10.14 0.10 12.30
N GLU A 134 -10.14 0.32 11.01
CA GLU A 134 -9.32 -0.40 10.05
C GLU A 134 -7.81 -0.09 10.19
N GLU A 135 -7.44 1.16 10.45
CA GLU A 135 -6.09 1.60 10.75
C GLU A 135 -5.61 1.07 12.11
N LEU A 136 -6.51 0.99 13.09
CA LEU A 136 -6.21 0.37 14.39
C LEU A 136 -5.86 -1.12 14.24
N VAL A 137 -6.54 -1.85 13.33
CA VAL A 137 -6.19 -3.26 13.03
C VAL A 137 -4.76 -3.38 12.50
N ILE A 138 -4.32 -2.45 11.63
CA ILE A 138 -2.93 -2.45 11.12
C ILE A 138 -1.96 -2.17 12.26
N ARG A 139 -2.20 -1.12 13.06
CA ARG A 139 -1.35 -0.76 14.20
C ARG A 139 -1.19 -1.91 15.19
N ASP A 140 -2.31 -2.55 15.53
CA ASP A 140 -2.35 -3.64 16.49
C ASP A 140 -1.67 -4.89 15.93
N PHE A 141 -1.80 -5.16 14.62
CA PHE A 141 -1.01 -6.17 13.92
C PHE A 141 0.49 -5.91 14.04
N LEU A 142 0.98 -4.72 13.68
CA LEU A 142 2.42 -4.42 13.74
C LEU A 142 2.99 -4.56 15.15
N THR A 143 2.19 -4.18 16.17
CA THR A 143 2.56 -4.32 17.58
C THR A 143 2.60 -5.78 17.99
N ALA A 144 1.56 -6.56 17.66
CA ALA A 144 1.47 -7.98 17.98
C ALA A 144 2.57 -8.81 17.32
N GLN A 145 3.00 -8.44 16.10
CA GLN A 145 4.10 -9.10 15.38
C GLN A 145 5.49 -8.57 15.77
N GLY A 146 5.58 -7.63 16.74
CA GLY A 146 6.86 -7.07 17.19
C GLY A 146 7.60 -6.26 16.12
N MET A 147 6.89 -5.76 15.11
CA MET A 147 7.44 -4.87 14.08
C MET A 147 7.48 -3.42 14.52
N MET A 148 6.60 -3.05 15.45
CA MET A 148 6.48 -1.73 16.05
C MET A 148 6.28 -1.86 17.56
N ARG A 149 6.69 -0.85 18.32
CA ARG A 149 6.38 -0.72 19.74
C ARG A 149 6.12 0.73 20.13
N GLU A 150 5.34 0.95 21.17
CA GLU A 150 5.24 2.25 21.83
C GLU A 150 6.34 2.39 22.88
N TRP A 151 7.02 3.54 22.90
CA TRP A 151 7.96 3.90 23.95
C TRP A 151 7.83 5.36 24.32
N ARG A 152 7.51 5.63 25.60
CA ARG A 152 7.34 6.99 26.15
C ARG A 152 6.38 7.86 25.33
N GLY A 153 5.27 7.28 24.87
CA GLY A 153 4.26 8.00 24.11
C GLY A 153 4.63 8.24 22.64
N PHE A 154 5.59 7.51 22.07
CA PHE A 154 5.92 7.57 20.66
C PHE A 154 6.07 6.17 20.06
N TRP A 155 5.62 6.00 18.82
CA TRP A 155 5.80 4.76 18.09
C TRP A 155 7.21 4.64 17.53
N GLN A 156 7.82 3.47 17.68
CA GLN A 156 9.13 3.14 17.14
C GLN A 156 9.03 1.90 16.24
N ALA A 157 9.64 1.98 15.06
CA ALA A 157 9.84 0.83 14.20
C ALA A 157 10.91 -0.09 14.82
N VAL A 158 10.57 -1.36 15.03
CA VAL A 158 11.50 -2.41 15.46
C VAL A 158 12.05 -3.15 14.24
N GLN A 159 11.20 -3.40 13.24
CA GLN A 159 11.56 -4.02 11.96
C GLN A 159 11.22 -3.06 10.82
N PRO A 160 11.98 -1.95 10.67
CA PRO A 160 11.60 -0.83 9.80
C PRO A 160 11.48 -1.19 8.32
N ASN A 161 12.26 -2.18 7.87
CA ASN A 161 12.40 -2.54 6.46
C ASN A 161 11.46 -3.69 6.04
N ASN A 162 10.58 -4.15 6.92
CA ASN A 162 9.51 -5.05 6.50
C ASN A 162 8.50 -4.27 5.64
N VAL A 163 7.96 -4.96 4.64
CA VAL A 163 6.99 -4.39 3.70
C VAL A 163 5.62 -4.97 3.98
N ILE A 164 4.63 -4.09 4.02
CA ILE A 164 3.22 -4.44 4.07
C ILE A 164 2.63 -4.13 2.70
N LEU A 165 2.13 -5.16 2.03
CA LEU A 165 1.37 -5.07 0.79
C LEU A 165 -0.11 -5.26 1.10
N SER A 166 -0.99 -4.69 0.29
CA SER A 166 -2.42 -4.94 0.36
C SER A 166 -3.01 -5.25 -1.01
N ILE A 167 -3.88 -6.24 -1.05
CA ILE A 167 -4.58 -6.68 -2.26
C ILE A 167 -6.03 -7.06 -1.96
N PRO A 168 -6.93 -6.95 -2.95
CA PRO A 168 -8.30 -7.44 -2.84
C PRO A 168 -8.39 -8.89 -3.28
N GLN A 169 -9.18 -9.68 -2.55
CA GLN A 169 -9.72 -10.96 -2.99
C GLN A 169 -10.56 -10.80 -4.25
N THR A 170 -10.71 -11.90 -5.00
CA THR A 170 -11.68 -11.89 -6.09
C THR A 170 -13.06 -11.59 -5.53
N GLN A 171 -13.76 -10.64 -6.13
CA GLN A 171 -15.07 -10.17 -5.68
C GLN A 171 -15.96 -9.92 -6.88
N GLU A 172 -17.25 -10.19 -6.72
CA GLU A 172 -18.26 -9.80 -7.70
C GLU A 172 -18.43 -8.29 -7.70
N LYS A 173 -18.93 -7.74 -8.80
CA LYS A 173 -19.31 -6.33 -8.86
C LYS A 173 -20.44 -6.06 -7.87
N SER A 174 -20.29 -5.04 -7.04
CA SER A 174 -21.32 -4.60 -6.10
C SER A 174 -21.50 -3.07 -6.16
N ALA A 175 -22.45 -2.54 -5.37
CA ALA A 175 -22.67 -1.10 -5.34
C ALA A 175 -21.45 -0.39 -4.74
N GLY A 176 -20.75 0.38 -5.57
CA GLY A 176 -19.56 1.12 -5.14
C GLY A 176 -18.29 0.27 -5.02
N GLU A 177 -18.27 -0.97 -5.53
CA GLU A 177 -17.03 -1.74 -5.69
C GLU A 177 -16.97 -2.42 -7.07
N PRO A 178 -15.86 -2.30 -7.81
CA PRO A 178 -15.69 -2.94 -9.10
C PRO A 178 -15.50 -4.47 -8.98
N LEU A 179 -15.71 -5.17 -10.10
CA LEU A 179 -15.40 -6.59 -10.23
C LEU A 179 -13.87 -6.79 -10.11
N ILE A 180 -13.45 -7.75 -9.28
CA ILE A 180 -12.08 -8.27 -9.26
C ILE A 180 -12.13 -9.73 -9.66
N ASN A 181 -11.85 -9.97 -10.94
CA ASN A 181 -11.70 -11.33 -11.45
C ASN A 181 -10.28 -11.87 -11.16
N SER A 182 -10.05 -13.15 -11.45
CA SER A 182 -8.77 -13.81 -11.19
C SER A 182 -7.59 -13.15 -11.93
N THR A 183 -7.80 -12.67 -13.16
CA THR A 183 -6.76 -11.99 -13.94
C THR A 183 -6.36 -10.65 -13.31
N ALA A 184 -7.35 -9.86 -12.86
CA ALA A 184 -7.11 -8.60 -12.16
C ALA A 184 -6.39 -8.85 -10.83
N ARG A 185 -6.83 -9.83 -10.04
CA ARG A 185 -6.16 -10.20 -8.78
C ARG A 185 -4.71 -10.64 -9.02
N TYR A 186 -4.45 -11.45 -10.04
CA TYR A 186 -3.09 -11.86 -10.40
C TYR A 186 -2.23 -10.65 -10.76
N ALA A 187 -2.75 -9.74 -11.61
CA ALA A 187 -2.03 -8.54 -12.03
C ALA A 187 -1.73 -7.61 -10.84
N ILE A 188 -2.71 -7.41 -9.95
CA ILE A 188 -2.54 -6.61 -8.73
C ILE A 188 -1.48 -7.25 -7.83
N LEU A 189 -1.60 -8.53 -7.48
CA LEU A 189 -0.60 -9.18 -6.62
C LEU A 189 0.79 -9.17 -7.25
N LEU A 190 0.92 -9.41 -8.56
CA LEU A 190 2.22 -9.37 -9.23
C LEU A 190 2.86 -7.97 -9.14
N HIS A 191 2.06 -6.92 -9.33
CA HIS A 191 2.49 -5.53 -9.18
C HIS A 191 2.94 -5.25 -7.74
N GLU A 192 2.12 -5.57 -6.74
CA GLU A 192 2.47 -5.35 -5.33
C GLU A 192 3.72 -6.13 -4.90
N MET A 193 3.87 -7.38 -5.38
CA MET A 193 5.06 -8.18 -5.10
C MET A 193 6.32 -7.56 -5.72
N ALA A 194 6.21 -6.80 -6.81
CA ALA A 194 7.32 -6.06 -7.38
C ALA A 194 7.83 -4.95 -6.45
N HIS A 195 6.93 -4.26 -5.74
CA HIS A 195 7.31 -3.30 -4.70
C HIS A 195 7.99 -4.00 -3.52
N GLY A 196 7.42 -5.12 -3.08
CA GLY A 196 8.03 -5.97 -2.05
C GLY A 196 9.46 -6.37 -2.40
N GLU A 197 9.70 -6.82 -3.63
CA GLU A 197 11.05 -7.12 -4.14
C GLU A 197 11.94 -5.87 -4.19
N TYR A 198 11.43 -4.74 -4.68
CA TYR A 198 12.18 -3.49 -4.75
C TYR A 198 12.68 -3.01 -3.38
N TYR A 199 11.87 -3.12 -2.32
CA TYR A 199 12.28 -2.68 -0.99
C TYR A 199 13.20 -3.66 -0.26
N THR A 200 13.06 -4.95 -0.52
CA THR A 200 13.72 -5.99 0.30
C THR A 200 14.93 -6.64 -0.36
N ASN A 201 15.08 -6.51 -1.68
CA ASN A 201 16.23 -7.02 -2.41
C ASN A 201 17.13 -5.86 -2.89
N PRO A 202 18.21 -5.53 -2.16
CA PRO A 202 19.05 -4.37 -2.47
C PRO A 202 19.74 -4.47 -3.84
N TYR A 203 20.01 -5.67 -4.34
CA TYR A 203 20.57 -5.86 -5.68
C TYR A 203 19.56 -5.51 -6.77
N TYR A 204 18.30 -5.85 -6.54
CA TYR A 204 17.21 -5.50 -7.45
C TYR A 204 16.90 -4.00 -7.41
N THR A 205 16.89 -3.39 -6.22
CA THR A 205 16.74 -1.92 -6.07
C THR A 205 17.82 -1.18 -6.85
N GLN A 206 19.10 -1.56 -6.67
CA GLN A 206 20.22 -0.94 -7.37
C GLN A 206 20.13 -1.14 -8.89
N TYR A 207 19.69 -2.32 -9.34
CA TYR A 207 19.43 -2.58 -10.75
C TYR A 207 18.37 -1.61 -11.30
N CYS A 208 17.24 -1.46 -10.61
CA CYS A 208 16.15 -0.57 -11.03
C CYS A 208 16.59 0.90 -11.07
N GLN A 209 17.36 1.35 -10.08
CA GLN A 209 17.94 2.69 -10.04
C GLN A 209 18.85 2.95 -11.23
N ARG A 210 19.73 1.99 -11.57
CA ARG A 210 20.59 2.09 -12.74
C ARG A 210 19.82 2.02 -14.05
N PHE A 211 18.81 1.16 -14.15
CA PHE A 211 17.95 1.10 -15.34
C PHE A 211 17.27 2.45 -15.57
N TRP A 212 16.69 3.04 -14.52
CA TRP A 212 16.08 4.37 -14.58
C TRP A 212 17.08 5.45 -15.02
N ALA A 213 18.27 5.49 -14.44
CA ALA A 213 19.25 6.55 -14.67
C ALA A 213 20.02 6.39 -16.00
N GLU A 214 20.40 5.16 -16.35
CA GLU A 214 21.35 4.87 -17.43
C GLU A 214 20.70 4.25 -18.67
N SER A 215 19.57 3.55 -18.53
CA SER A 215 18.95 2.81 -19.65
C SER A 215 17.76 3.52 -20.27
N LEU A 216 16.94 4.20 -19.46
CA LEU A 216 15.88 5.06 -19.98
C LEU A 216 16.45 6.36 -20.55
N SER A 217 15.82 6.87 -21.61
CA SER A 217 16.09 8.23 -22.08
C SER A 217 15.39 9.27 -21.20
N ASP A 218 15.78 10.55 -21.32
CA ASP A 218 15.06 11.65 -20.65
C ASP A 218 13.58 11.69 -21.06
N ALA A 219 13.28 11.49 -22.35
CA ALA A 219 11.91 11.47 -22.85
C ALA A 219 11.08 10.33 -22.22
N GLN A 220 11.68 9.15 -22.04
CA GLN A 220 11.02 8.01 -21.40
C GLN A 220 10.78 8.25 -19.91
N ARG A 221 11.77 8.80 -19.19
CA ARG A 221 11.58 9.20 -17.78
C ARG A 221 10.46 10.23 -17.64
N GLU A 222 10.40 11.23 -18.52
CA GLU A 222 9.33 12.23 -18.52
C GLU A 222 7.95 11.63 -18.88
N ALA A 223 7.90 10.62 -19.76
CA ALA A 223 6.68 9.87 -20.04
C ALA A 223 6.17 9.15 -18.77
N PHE A 224 7.05 8.48 -18.02
CA PHE A 224 6.70 7.86 -16.74
C PHE A 224 6.25 8.88 -15.70
N LYS A 225 6.97 10.00 -15.53
CA LYS A 225 6.56 11.08 -14.62
C LYS A 225 5.18 11.64 -14.98
N THR A 226 4.91 11.84 -16.28
CA THR A 226 3.61 12.31 -16.77
C THR A 226 2.52 11.27 -16.50
N PHE A 227 2.80 9.99 -16.75
CA PHE A 227 1.89 8.89 -16.46
C PHE A 227 1.56 8.82 -14.96
N LEU A 228 2.56 8.76 -14.08
CA LEU A 228 2.39 8.66 -12.64
C LEU A 228 1.75 9.93 -12.05
N GLY A 229 2.09 11.12 -12.58
CA GLY A 229 1.46 12.38 -12.19
C GLY A 229 -0.06 12.40 -12.41
N LYS A 230 -0.59 11.71 -13.43
CA LYS A 230 -2.05 11.57 -13.65
C LYS A 230 -2.75 10.76 -12.55
N TYR A 231 -2.01 9.93 -11.82
CA TYR A 231 -2.48 9.19 -10.65
C TYR A 231 -2.10 9.86 -9.32
N ASN A 232 -1.65 11.13 -9.38
CA ASN A 232 -1.33 11.97 -8.22
C ASN A 232 -0.10 11.52 -7.39
N TYR A 233 0.76 10.65 -7.93
CA TYR A 233 2.04 10.29 -7.31
C TYR A 233 2.97 11.51 -7.20
N ALA A 234 3.76 11.54 -6.12
CA ALA A 234 4.75 12.59 -5.86
C ALA A 234 5.94 12.51 -6.83
N ILE A 235 5.86 13.23 -7.95
CA ILE A 235 6.87 13.22 -9.02
C ILE A 235 8.22 13.85 -8.64
N GLY A 236 8.33 14.45 -7.46
CA GLY A 236 9.60 14.94 -6.91
C GLY A 236 10.38 13.90 -6.10
N LEU A 237 9.82 12.69 -5.90
CA LEU A 237 10.44 11.62 -5.11
C LEU A 237 10.99 10.54 -6.05
N ASP A 238 12.26 10.65 -6.43
CA ASP A 238 12.89 9.72 -7.39
C ASP A 238 12.76 8.25 -6.96
N ALA A 239 12.92 7.95 -5.67
CA ALA A 239 12.81 6.59 -5.17
C ALA A 239 11.42 5.98 -5.42
N LEU A 240 10.35 6.77 -5.28
CA LEU A 240 8.98 6.38 -5.58
C LEU A 240 8.81 6.18 -7.09
N LEU A 241 9.27 7.13 -7.91
CA LEU A 241 9.19 7.02 -9.37
C LEU A 241 9.88 5.77 -9.91
N ILE A 242 11.04 5.41 -9.38
CA ILE A 242 11.78 4.22 -9.77
C ILE A 242 11.03 2.95 -9.36
N ASN A 243 10.50 2.91 -8.13
CA ASN A 243 9.72 1.78 -7.62
C ASN A 243 8.47 1.53 -8.49
N GLU A 244 7.73 2.60 -8.80
CA GLU A 244 6.54 2.55 -9.66
C GLU A 244 6.87 2.17 -11.09
N THR A 245 7.94 2.74 -11.65
CA THR A 245 8.34 2.49 -13.04
C THR A 245 8.63 1.02 -13.28
N GLN A 246 9.38 0.36 -12.40
CA GLN A 246 9.67 -1.07 -12.58
C GLN A 246 8.40 -1.92 -12.44
N ALA A 247 7.53 -1.59 -11.47
CA ALA A 247 6.29 -2.32 -11.23
C ALA A 247 5.34 -2.24 -12.44
N TYR A 248 5.10 -1.02 -12.96
CA TYR A 248 4.29 -0.83 -14.16
C TYR A 248 4.91 -1.43 -15.42
N LEU A 249 6.20 -1.18 -15.66
CA LEU A 249 6.88 -1.62 -16.87
C LEU A 249 6.87 -3.15 -16.99
N MET A 250 7.16 -3.84 -15.89
CA MET A 250 7.52 -5.26 -15.89
C MET A 250 6.56 -6.18 -15.14
N PHE A 251 5.66 -5.65 -14.31
CA PHE A 251 4.81 -6.46 -13.41
C PHE A 251 3.34 -6.04 -13.39
N THR A 252 2.93 -5.16 -14.30
CA THR A 252 1.51 -4.83 -14.57
C THR A 252 1.11 -5.31 -15.96
N PRO A 253 0.68 -6.58 -16.08
CA PRO A 253 0.47 -7.20 -17.38
C PRO A 253 -0.90 -6.83 -17.98
N ASP A 254 -1.80 -6.27 -17.18
CA ASP A 254 -3.14 -5.83 -17.58
C ASP A 254 -3.10 -4.51 -18.40
N PRO A 255 -3.50 -4.52 -19.68
CA PRO A 255 -3.52 -3.32 -20.53
C PRO A 255 -4.50 -2.24 -20.04
N ALA A 256 -5.54 -2.63 -19.30
CA ALA A 256 -6.48 -1.70 -18.70
C ALA A 256 -5.83 -0.89 -17.58
N SER A 257 -4.80 -1.43 -16.94
CA SER A 257 -3.99 -0.77 -15.91
C SER A 257 -2.84 0.00 -16.56
N PHE A 258 -2.02 -0.64 -17.39
CA PHE A 258 -0.84 -0.04 -18.03
C PHE A 258 -0.61 -0.50 -19.47
N SER A 259 -0.33 0.44 -20.37
CA SER A 259 -0.10 0.21 -21.80
C SER A 259 0.67 1.37 -22.43
N ALA A 260 1.21 1.17 -23.64
CA ALA A 260 1.97 2.21 -24.36
C ALA A 260 1.13 3.47 -24.56
N ARG A 261 -0.15 3.31 -24.92
CA ARG A 261 -1.13 4.40 -25.03
C ARG A 261 -1.26 5.22 -23.73
N LYS A 262 -1.30 4.56 -22.57
CA LYS A 262 -1.42 5.24 -21.27
C LYS A 262 -0.13 5.97 -20.90
N LEU A 263 1.02 5.37 -21.19
CA LEU A 263 2.34 5.95 -21.00
C LEU A 263 2.61 7.12 -21.97
N GLY A 264 1.98 7.10 -23.14
CA GLY A 264 2.14 8.12 -24.19
C GLY A 264 3.27 7.83 -25.17
N VAL A 265 3.59 6.55 -25.39
CA VAL A 265 4.66 6.08 -26.29
C VAL A 265 4.10 5.10 -27.33
N ALA A 266 4.90 4.76 -28.35
CA ALA A 266 4.57 3.70 -29.29
C ALA A 266 4.68 2.30 -28.64
N ASP A 267 3.93 1.32 -29.14
CA ASP A 267 3.97 -0.06 -28.62
C ASP A 267 5.38 -0.67 -28.76
N GLU A 268 6.06 -0.41 -29.87
CA GLU A 268 7.44 -0.86 -30.11
C GLU A 268 8.42 -0.25 -29.11
N GLU A 269 8.20 1.00 -28.69
CA GLU A 269 9.04 1.67 -27.70
C GLU A 269 8.83 1.06 -26.30
N LEU A 270 7.59 0.77 -25.92
CA LEU A 270 7.30 0.10 -24.66
C LEU A 270 7.94 -1.30 -24.61
N GLU A 271 7.80 -2.09 -25.67
CA GLU A 271 8.43 -3.41 -25.74
C GLU A 271 9.96 -3.32 -25.74
N ALA A 272 10.54 -2.32 -26.41
CA ALA A 272 11.99 -2.08 -26.35
C ALA A 272 12.47 -1.77 -24.92
N MET A 273 11.72 -0.99 -24.13
CA MET A 273 12.02 -0.75 -22.72
C MET A 273 11.95 -2.04 -21.89
N ARG A 274 10.91 -2.87 -22.10
CA ARG A 274 10.77 -4.17 -21.42
C ARG A 274 11.91 -5.13 -21.78
N ASP A 275 12.30 -5.18 -23.04
CA ASP A 275 13.39 -6.03 -23.52
C ASP A 275 14.75 -5.55 -23.01
N ALA A 276 14.98 -4.23 -22.94
CA ALA A 276 16.17 -3.68 -22.31
C ALA A 276 16.27 -4.08 -20.83
N PHE A 277 15.16 -3.99 -20.09
CA PHE A 277 15.08 -4.43 -18.70
C PHE A 277 15.41 -5.92 -18.58
N ARG A 278 14.76 -6.79 -19.36
CA ARG A 278 15.04 -8.23 -19.34
C ARG A 278 16.49 -8.56 -19.70
N LYS A 279 17.04 -7.89 -20.73
CA LYS A 279 18.41 -8.11 -21.20
C LYS A 279 19.45 -7.77 -20.15
N GLY A 280 19.16 -6.79 -19.27
CA GLY A 280 20.00 -6.46 -18.14
C GLY A 280 20.05 -7.51 -17.04
N LYS A 281 19.22 -8.57 -17.12
CA LYS A 281 19.15 -9.69 -16.17
C LYS A 281 18.94 -9.20 -14.72
N PRO A 282 17.79 -8.55 -14.44
CA PRO A 282 17.49 -8.06 -13.10
C PRO A 282 17.61 -9.20 -12.09
N PRO A 283 18.26 -8.99 -10.93
CA PRO A 283 18.46 -10.02 -9.93
C PRO A 283 17.20 -10.22 -9.08
N THR A 284 16.14 -10.74 -9.70
CA THR A 284 14.85 -11.03 -9.08
C THR A 284 14.38 -12.45 -9.39
N LYS A 285 13.55 -13.01 -8.51
CA LYS A 285 12.83 -14.26 -8.75
C LYS A 285 11.44 -14.06 -9.36
N LEU A 286 10.96 -12.82 -9.46
CA LEU A 286 9.66 -12.52 -10.05
C LEU A 286 9.64 -12.85 -11.55
N PRO A 287 8.48 -13.26 -12.10
CA PRO A 287 8.37 -13.62 -13.50
C PRO A 287 8.49 -12.38 -14.40
N LEU A 288 9.56 -12.29 -15.18
CA LEU A 288 9.82 -11.20 -16.14
C LEU A 288 9.04 -11.33 -17.47
N ARG A 289 8.32 -12.42 -17.63
CA ARG A 289 7.38 -12.69 -18.72
C ARG A 289 6.09 -13.19 -18.09
N TRP A 290 4.97 -12.71 -18.60
CA TRP A 290 3.66 -13.00 -18.05
C TRP A 290 2.97 -14.05 -18.89
N ASN A 291 2.33 -15.01 -18.23
CA ASN A 291 1.41 -15.93 -18.87
C ASN A 291 0.00 -15.44 -18.55
N ILE A 292 -0.50 -14.44 -19.31
CA ILE A 292 -1.91 -14.07 -19.22
C ILE A 292 -2.67 -14.97 -20.20
N GLY A 293 -3.27 -16.06 -19.69
CA GLY A 293 -4.21 -16.89 -20.44
C GLY A 293 -3.62 -18.05 -21.25
N GLU A 294 -3.11 -19.07 -20.54
CA GLU A 294 -3.60 -20.44 -20.80
C GLU A 294 -4.84 -20.69 -19.92
#